data_AF-A0AAF5CWY3-F1
#
_entry.id   AF-A0AAF5CWY3-F1
#
_cell.length_a   1.000
_cell.length_b   1.000
_cell.length_c   1.000
_cell.angle_alpha   90.00
_cell.angle_beta   90.00
_cell.angle_gamma   90.00
#
_symmetry.space_group_name_H-M   'P 1'
#
loop_
_entity.id
_entity.type
_entity.pdbx_description
1 polymer ?
#
loop_
_entity_poly.entity_id
_entity_poly.type
_entity_poly.pdbx_seq_one_letter_code
_entity_poly.pdbx_strand_id
1 'polypeptide(L)'
;MPLLNKRKALETVNTDSSFPKMLRAVQEKNGKEIKKKEDELKEIVIGSICEGTEIVYNAVIVNLPSELLEMKYSEFLKQMSGLSFNADKHNDTLTAIENLRSRVVSGIASPGEVSRYRELKKLI
;
A
#
# COMPACT_ATOMS: atom_id res chain seq x y z
N MET A 1 21.12 21.97 -10.39
CA MET A 1 20.93 23.45 -10.47
C MET A 1 19.47 23.98 -10.47
N PRO A 2 18.37 23.23 -10.19
CA PRO A 2 17.01 23.81 -10.25
C PRO A 2 16.63 24.69 -9.04
N LEU A 3 17.31 24.51 -7.90
CA LEU A 3 17.00 25.24 -6.66
C LEU A 3 17.47 26.71 -6.67
N LEU A 4 18.54 27.03 -7.42
CA LEU A 4 19.06 28.41 -7.49
C LEU A 4 18.12 29.32 -8.29
N ASN A 5 17.49 28.81 -9.35
CA ASN A 5 16.58 29.59 -10.19
C ASN A 5 15.27 29.92 -9.49
N LYS A 6 14.79 29.07 -8.56
CA LYS A 6 13.60 29.37 -7.74
C LYS A 6 13.84 30.52 -6.74
N ARG A 7 15.08 30.76 -6.28
CA ARG A 7 15.41 31.85 -5.35
C ARG A 7 15.34 33.24 -6.01
N LYS A 8 15.84 33.37 -7.24
CA LYS A 8 15.79 34.65 -7.98
C LYS A 8 14.38 35.13 -8.31
N ALA A 9 13.41 34.23 -8.44
CA ALA A 9 12.02 34.60 -8.72
C ALA A 9 11.25 35.16 -7.50
N LEU A 10 11.82 35.08 -6.29
CA LEU A 10 11.21 35.58 -5.06
C LEU A 10 11.58 37.04 -4.74
N GLU A 11 12.65 37.57 -5.36
CA GLU A 11 13.14 38.93 -5.10
C GLU A 11 12.34 40.03 -5.83
N THR A 12 11.44 39.66 -6.75
CA THR A 12 10.61 40.61 -7.52
C THR A 12 9.20 40.85 -6.96
N VAL A 13 8.91 40.35 -5.75
CA VAL A 13 7.58 40.52 -5.12
C VAL A 13 7.60 41.69 -4.13
N ASN A 14 7.17 42.87 -4.64
CA ASN A 14 6.58 44.00 -3.92
C ASN A 14 7.07 44.30 -2.48
N THR A 15 7.89 45.34 -2.37
CA THR A 15 8.49 45.90 -1.15
C THR A 15 7.53 46.61 -0.18
N ASP A 16 6.20 46.47 -0.34
CA ASP A 16 5.19 47.11 0.53
C ASP A 16 4.49 46.16 1.52
N SER A 17 4.95 44.91 1.62
CA SER A 17 4.42 43.96 2.61
C SER A 17 5.42 43.75 3.74
N SER A 18 4.99 43.93 5.00
CA SER A 18 5.86 43.64 6.14
C SER A 18 6.32 42.19 6.04
N PHE A 19 7.61 41.96 6.28
CA PHE A 19 8.27 40.64 6.19
C PHE A 19 7.43 39.46 6.74
N PRO A 20 6.69 39.59 7.86
CA PRO A 20 5.76 38.55 8.31
C PRO A 20 4.67 38.14 7.30
N LYS A 21 4.08 39.08 6.54
CA LYS A 21 3.07 38.77 5.51
C LYS A 21 3.69 37.97 4.36
N MET A 22 4.88 38.35 3.92
CA MET A 22 5.63 37.64 2.89
C MET A 22 5.99 36.22 3.35
N LEU A 23 6.50 36.05 4.57
CA LEU A 23 6.77 34.73 5.13
C LEU A 23 5.51 33.86 5.20
N ARG A 24 4.38 34.42 5.63
CA ARG A 24 3.10 33.69 5.67
C ARG A 24 2.65 33.25 4.29
N ALA A 25 2.75 34.12 3.28
CA ALA A 25 2.43 33.77 1.90
C ALA A 25 3.35 32.66 1.35
N VAL A 26 4.64 32.69 1.67
CA VAL A 26 5.60 31.63 1.30
C VAL A 26 5.26 30.31 2.01
N GLN A 27 4.93 30.35 3.30
CA GLN A 27 4.51 29.16 4.06
C GLN A 27 3.24 28.54 3.48
N GLU A 28 2.23 29.35 3.18
CA GLU A 28 0.98 28.89 2.56
C GLU A 28 1.23 28.28 1.17
N LYS A 29 2.08 28.92 0.36
CA LYS A 29 2.47 28.39 -0.96
C LYS A 29 3.18 27.04 -0.82
N ASN A 30 4.14 26.93 0.10
CA ASN A 30 4.84 25.68 0.37
C ASN A 30 3.89 24.59 0.87
N GLY A 31 2.96 24.92 1.77
CA GLY A 31 1.94 23.99 2.26
C GLY A 31 1.06 23.44 1.14
N LYS A 32 0.66 24.30 0.17
CA LYS A 32 -0.08 23.86 -1.03
C LYS A 32 0.75 22.94 -1.93
N GLU A 33 2.03 23.25 -2.15
CA GLU A 33 2.94 22.43 -2.97
C GLU A 33 3.19 21.06 -2.32
N ILE A 34 3.37 21.00 -1.00
CA ILE A 34 3.50 19.75 -0.23
C ILE A 34 2.23 18.91 -0.35
N LYS A 35 1.06 19.50 -0.08
CA LYS A 35 -0.21 18.76 -0.16
C LYS A 35 -0.46 18.20 -1.56
N LYS A 36 -0.16 18.97 -2.61
CA LYS A 36 -0.25 18.49 -3.98
C LYS A 36 0.65 17.26 -4.21
N LYS A 37 1.89 17.29 -3.71
CA LYS A 37 2.82 16.16 -3.82
C LYS A 37 2.38 14.94 -3.02
N GLU A 38 1.79 15.13 -1.85
CA GLU A 38 1.19 14.04 -1.07
C GLU A 38 0.05 13.36 -1.82
N ASP A 39 -0.82 14.13 -2.47
CA ASP A 39 -1.94 13.58 -3.23
C ASP A 39 -1.47 12.86 -4.51
N GLU A 40 -0.46 13.41 -5.22
CA GLU A 40 0.21 12.72 -6.34
C GLU A 40 0.82 11.38 -5.90
N LEU A 41 1.46 11.31 -4.73
CA LEU A 41 2.04 10.07 -4.20
C LEU A 41 0.96 9.03 -3.85
N LYS A 42 -0.17 9.45 -3.28
CA LYS A 42 -1.28 8.54 -2.98
C LYS A 42 -1.83 7.89 -4.25
N GLU A 43 -2.01 8.67 -5.33
CA GLU A 43 -2.48 8.13 -6.60
C GLU A 43 -1.49 7.12 -7.20
N ILE A 44 -0.19 7.41 -7.15
CA ILE A 44 0.84 6.48 -7.63
C ILE A 44 0.77 5.16 -6.84
N VAL A 45 0.66 5.22 -5.51
CA VAL A 45 0.58 4.01 -4.67
C VAL A 45 -0.65 3.18 -5.04
N ILE A 46 -1.82 3.80 -5.21
CA ILE A 46 -3.04 3.09 -5.61
C ILE A 46 -2.86 2.46 -7.00
N GLY A 47 -2.32 3.21 -7.95
CA GLY A 47 -2.05 2.72 -9.31
C GLY A 47 -1.14 1.49 -9.30
N SER A 48 -0.02 1.55 -8.59
CA SER A 48 0.92 0.43 -8.48
C SER A 48 0.32 -0.79 -7.76
N ILE A 49 -0.52 -0.59 -6.75
CA ILE A 49 -1.21 -1.69 -6.08
C ILE A 49 -2.22 -2.36 -7.02
N CYS A 50 -3.00 -1.57 -7.77
CA CYS A 50 -3.96 -2.10 -8.74
C CYS A 50 -3.25 -2.91 -9.83
N GLU A 51 -2.20 -2.35 -10.43
CA GLU A 51 -1.41 -3.03 -11.47
C GLU A 51 -0.79 -4.33 -10.95
N GLY A 52 -0.20 -4.30 -9.76
CA GLY A 52 0.34 -5.51 -9.12
C GLY A 52 -0.73 -6.56 -8.83
N THR A 53 -1.91 -6.14 -8.38
CA THR A 53 -3.04 -7.05 -8.13
C THR A 53 -3.53 -7.69 -9.42
N GLU A 54 -3.61 -6.92 -10.51
CA GLU A 54 -4.02 -7.42 -11.82
C GLU A 54 -3.01 -8.41 -12.40
N ILE A 55 -1.71 -8.18 -12.23
CA ILE A 55 -0.66 -9.13 -12.61
C ILE A 55 -0.81 -10.45 -11.84
N VAL A 56 -1.01 -10.40 -10.51
CA VAL A 56 -1.22 -11.61 -9.70
C VAL A 56 -2.50 -12.32 -10.11
N TYR A 57 -3.58 -11.58 -10.32
CA TYR A 57 -4.86 -12.14 -10.77
C TYR A 57 -4.70 -12.85 -12.11
N ASN A 58 -4.05 -12.22 -13.09
CA ASN A 58 -3.80 -12.83 -14.40
C ASN A 58 -2.87 -14.04 -14.30
N ALA A 59 -1.80 -13.97 -13.51
CA ALA A 59 -0.87 -15.08 -13.34
C ALA A 59 -1.54 -16.32 -12.72
N VAL A 60 -2.43 -16.10 -11.74
CA VAL A 60 -3.18 -17.17 -11.08
C VAL A 60 -4.30 -17.68 -11.96
N ILE A 61 -5.13 -16.81 -12.53
CA ILE A 61 -6.37 -17.22 -13.21
C ILE A 61 -6.13 -17.67 -14.65
N VAL A 62 -5.35 -16.94 -15.44
CA VAL A 62 -5.18 -17.26 -16.87
C VAL A 62 -4.50 -18.61 -17.08
N ASN A 63 -3.62 -18.98 -16.15
CA ASN A 63 -2.92 -20.26 -16.19
C ASN A 63 -3.60 -21.36 -15.37
N LEU A 64 -4.67 -21.04 -14.63
CA LEU A 64 -5.39 -22.06 -13.88
C LEU A 64 -6.19 -22.93 -14.85
N PRO A 65 -6.09 -24.26 -14.76
CA PRO A 65 -7.01 -25.16 -15.43
C PRO A 65 -8.46 -24.79 -15.12
N SER A 66 -9.32 -24.80 -16.15
CA SER A 66 -10.74 -24.45 -16.04
C SER A 66 -11.45 -25.27 -14.96
N GLU A 67 -11.06 -26.54 -14.76
CA GLU A 67 -11.66 -27.38 -13.72
C GLU A 67 -11.39 -26.83 -12.31
N LEU A 68 -10.26 -26.17 -12.07
CA LEU A 68 -9.94 -25.54 -10.78
C LEU A 68 -10.66 -24.20 -10.59
N LEU A 69 -10.99 -23.49 -11.67
CA LEU A 69 -11.77 -22.25 -11.60
C LEU A 69 -13.25 -22.52 -11.32
N GLU A 70 -13.79 -23.62 -11.85
CA GLU A 70 -15.19 -24.00 -11.65
C GLU A 70 -15.43 -24.79 -10.35
N MET A 71 -14.35 -25.28 -9.73
CA MET A 71 -14.40 -26.00 -8.46
C MET A 71 -14.84 -25.11 -7.30
N LYS A 72 -15.64 -25.66 -6.37
CA LYS A 72 -15.94 -24.96 -5.12
C LYS A 72 -14.67 -24.77 -4.31
N TYR A 73 -14.44 -23.57 -3.80
CA TYR A 73 -13.23 -23.26 -3.03
C TYR A 73 -12.96 -24.24 -1.87
N SER A 74 -14.00 -24.77 -1.21
CA SER A 74 -13.88 -25.80 -0.18
C SER A 74 -13.34 -27.13 -0.69
N GLU A 75 -13.66 -27.52 -1.93
CA GLU A 75 -13.13 -28.72 -2.56
C GLU A 75 -11.68 -28.50 -2.99
N PHE A 76 -11.35 -27.32 -3.50
CA PHE A 76 -9.98 -26.92 -3.79
C PHE A 76 -9.10 -27.05 -2.55
N LEU A 77 -9.50 -26.45 -1.43
CA LEU A 77 -8.75 -26.55 -0.17
C LEU A 77 -8.57 -28.00 0.31
N LYS A 78 -9.57 -28.88 0.11
CA LYS A 78 -9.45 -30.31 0.45
C LYS A 78 -8.45 -31.03 -0.46
N GLN A 79 -8.40 -30.70 -1.75
CA GLN A 79 -7.41 -31.28 -2.66
C GLN A 79 -6.00 -30.78 -2.36
N MET A 80 -5.89 -29.55 -1.86
CA MET A 80 -4.61 -28.95 -1.47
C MET A 80 -4.14 -29.38 -0.07
N SER A 81 -5.06 -29.80 0.81
CA SER A 81 -4.72 -30.26 2.16
C SER A 81 -3.93 -31.58 2.09
N GLY A 82 -2.62 -31.49 2.28
CA GLY A 82 -1.69 -32.63 2.19
C GLY A 82 -0.52 -32.39 1.23
N LEU A 83 -0.64 -31.41 0.34
CA LEU A 83 0.48 -30.96 -0.49
C LEU A 83 1.29 -29.95 0.32
N SER A 84 2.36 -30.40 0.97
CA SER A 84 3.41 -29.47 1.41
C SER A 84 4.01 -28.89 0.13
N PHE A 85 3.75 -27.62 -0.15
CA PHE A 85 4.46 -26.89 -1.18
C PHE A 85 5.93 -26.78 -0.78
N ASN A 86 6.71 -27.82 -1.05
CA ASN A 86 8.18 -27.76 -1.10
C ASN A 86 8.59 -27.08 -2.40
N ALA A 87 8.02 -25.91 -2.67
CA ALA A 87 8.55 -24.96 -3.62
C ALA A 87 9.36 -23.97 -2.79
N ASP A 88 10.67 -23.94 -3.00
CA ASP A 88 11.69 -23.12 -2.31
C ASP A 88 11.52 -21.59 -2.44
N LYS A 89 10.28 -21.08 -2.56
CA LYS A 89 9.94 -19.67 -2.50
C LYS A 89 8.78 -19.50 -1.54
N HIS A 90 9.11 -18.90 -0.39
CA HIS A 90 8.23 -18.63 0.73
C HIS A 90 6.81 -18.29 0.32
N ASN A 91 5.88 -19.05 0.89
CA ASN A 91 4.46 -18.73 0.98
C ASN A 91 4.30 -17.47 1.84
N ASP A 92 4.53 -16.29 1.24
CA ASP A 92 4.45 -14.98 1.90
C ASP A 92 3.12 -14.78 2.61
N THR A 93 2.05 -15.40 2.13
CA THR A 93 0.73 -15.36 2.76
C THR A 93 0.71 -16.10 4.09
N LEU A 94 1.28 -17.30 4.18
CA LEU A 94 1.39 -18.02 5.46
C LEU A 94 2.31 -17.27 6.44
N THR A 95 3.46 -16.77 5.96
CA THR A 95 4.36 -15.97 6.77
C THR A 95 3.69 -14.69 7.28
N ALA A 96 2.87 -14.03 6.45
CA ALA A 96 2.10 -12.86 6.84
C ALA A 96 1.02 -13.19 7.88
N ILE A 97 0.36 -14.35 7.75
CA ILE A 97 -0.64 -14.82 8.72
C ILE A 97 0.04 -15.19 10.05
N GLU A 98 1.19 -15.85 10.02
CA GLU A 98 1.98 -16.18 11.22
C GLU A 98 2.53 -14.92 11.90
N ASN A 99 3.03 -13.95 11.13
CA ASN A 99 3.45 -12.66 11.67
C ASN A 99 2.28 -11.90 12.30
N LEU A 100 1.12 -11.86 11.63
CA LEU A 100 -0.08 -11.24 12.17
C LEU A 100 -0.50 -11.91 13.48
N ARG A 101 -0.53 -13.26 13.50
CA ARG A 101 -0.82 -14.04 14.70
C ARG A 101 0.17 -13.73 15.82
N SER A 102 1.47 -13.74 15.53
CA SER A 102 2.53 -13.46 16.50
C SER A 102 2.38 -12.08 17.12
N ARG A 103 2.09 -11.06 16.29
CA ARG A 103 1.86 -9.68 16.76
C ARG A 103 0.59 -9.54 17.61
N VAL A 104 -0.47 -10.27 17.27
CA VAL A 104 -1.70 -10.28 18.09
C VAL A 104 -1.47 -10.97 19.43
N VAL A 105 -0.79 -12.13 19.44
CA VAL A 105 -0.50 -12.89 20.66
C VAL A 105 0.47 -12.13 21.58
N SER A 106 1.45 -11.43 21.02
CA SER A 106 2.40 -10.60 21.77
C SER A 106 1.85 -9.23 22.20
N GLY A 107 0.62 -8.89 21.81
CA GLY A 107 -0.05 -7.65 22.23
C GLY A 107 0.44 -6.37 21.54
N ILE A 108 1.23 -6.49 20.47
CA ILE A 108 1.79 -5.36 19.70
C ILE A 108 1.02 -5.09 18.39
N ALA A 109 -0.04 -5.85 18.12
CA ALA A 109 -0.89 -5.63 16.96
C ALA A 109 -1.75 -4.36 17.13
N SER A 110 -1.86 -3.58 16.06
CA SER A 110 -2.79 -2.45 15.99
C SER A 110 -4.25 -2.94 16.02
N PRO A 111 -5.24 -2.08 16.37
CA PRO A 111 -6.65 -2.47 16.37
C PRO A 111 -7.13 -3.03 15.03
N GLY A 112 -6.66 -2.47 13.90
CA GLY A 112 -7.00 -2.95 12.57
C GLY A 112 -6.40 -4.32 12.23
N GLU A 113 -5.23 -4.63 12.77
CA GLU A 113 -4.60 -5.95 12.64
C GLU A 113 -5.32 -7.00 13.49
N VAL A 114 -5.73 -6.65 14.71
CA VAL A 114 -6.56 -7.53 15.56
C VAL A 114 -7.89 -7.85 14.87
N SER A 115 -8.54 -6.86 14.24
CA SER A 115 -9.79 -7.07 13.53
C SER A 115 -9.60 -8.01 12.32
N ARG A 116 -8.57 -7.77 11.50
CA ARG A 116 -8.21 -8.66 10.38
C ARG A 116 -7.87 -10.07 10.84
N TYR A 117 -7.16 -10.22 11.95
CA TYR A 117 -6.88 -11.55 12.52
C TYR A 117 -8.14 -12.28 12.96
N ARG A 118 -9.11 -11.58 13.56
CA ARG A 118 -10.42 -12.17 13.92
C ARG A 118 -11.20 -12.62 12.69
N GLU A 119 -11.17 -11.84 11.61
CA GLU A 119 -11.84 -12.23 10.37
C GLU A 119 -11.18 -13.44 9.72
N LEU A 120 -9.85 -13.46 9.66
CA LEU A 120 -9.10 -14.64 9.19
C LEU A 120 -9.44 -15.89 10.00
N LYS A 121 -9.57 -15.77 11.33
CA LYS A 121 -9.92 -16.91 12.20
C LYS A 121 -11.35 -17.45 11.99
N LYS A 122 -12.23 -16.74 11.27
CA LYS A 122 -13.57 -17.25 10.90
C LYS A 122 -13.55 -18.09 9.63
N LEU A 123 -12.47 -18.01 8.85
CA LEU A 123 -12.30 -18.71 7.57
C LEU A 123 -11.61 -20.08 7.72
N ILE A 124 -11.14 -20.40 8.94
CA ILE A 124 -10.45 -21.64 9.32
C ILE A 124 -11.28 -22.33 10.40
#